data_AF-A0A6A6Z0Y8-F1
#
_entry.id   AF-A0A6A6Z0Y8-F1
#
_cell.length_a   1.000
_cell.length_b   1.000
_cell.length_c   1.000
_cell.angle_alpha   90.00
_cell.angle_beta   90.00
_cell.angle_gamma   90.00
#
_symmetry.space_group_name_H-M   'P 1'
#
loop_
_entity.id
_entity.type
_entity.pdbx_description
1 polymer ?
#
loop_
_entity_poly.entity_id
_entity_poly.type
_entity_poly.pdbx_seq_one_letter_code
_entity_poly.pdbx_strand_id
1 'polypeptide(L)'
;MPTWTRLICFISTDDLFLRGSTKEATQLKAKAILGGDIYDETGVTFVSDEVATVKKLLGPLKMGDVPLVRCVGLNSRRHIKETGRTQPPFHSLFIRPNTFIHGHGAPIVIPKIAQDDQADYEGELRDPILAGPMPQWNFSKGFDTYCPLGRCLVSSALIPDPSKLHLTTRAVREVRQSEGLADLIFGGTTLRKGTVVMTGSSGGLGFAIAPPSFSRLGSDVEVSVGGIGTLRNGVVARFHYRRSLPMYRLPFAILKAAQRELPWIFRACSPVPPLQLFHLP
;
A
#
# COMPACT_ATOMS: atom_id res chain seq x y z
N MET A 1 0.81 20.30 -14.20
CA MET A 1 0.21 18.95 -14.31
C MET A 1 1.05 18.10 -15.25
N PRO A 2 1.26 16.80 -14.94
CA PRO A 2 1.95 15.89 -15.85
C PRO A 2 1.25 15.75 -17.21
N THR A 3 2.01 15.48 -18.26
CA THR A 3 1.54 15.41 -19.65
C THR A 3 0.74 14.15 -19.98
N TRP A 4 0.81 13.12 -19.14
CA TRP A 4 0.05 11.87 -19.29
C TRP A 4 -1.30 11.93 -18.56
N THR A 5 -2.26 11.15 -19.03
CA THR A 5 -3.60 11.08 -18.43
C THR A 5 -3.88 9.75 -17.74
N ARG A 6 -3.36 8.64 -18.27
CA ARG A 6 -3.33 7.34 -17.57
C ARG A 6 -1.94 6.71 -17.69
N LEU A 7 -1.16 6.74 -16.62
CA LEU A 7 0.19 6.19 -16.57
C LEU A 7 0.15 4.67 -16.32
N ILE A 8 0.83 3.91 -17.17
CA ILE A 8 1.14 2.49 -16.98
C ILE A 8 2.65 2.26 -17.08
N CYS A 9 3.13 1.22 -16.40
CA CYS A 9 4.43 0.60 -16.69
C CYS A 9 4.17 -0.77 -17.32
N PHE A 10 4.99 -1.14 -18.31
CA PHE A 10 4.79 -2.40 -19.03
C PHE A 10 6.07 -2.90 -19.69
N ILE A 11 6.06 -4.19 -20.02
CA ILE A 11 7.00 -4.79 -20.99
C ILE A 11 6.33 -4.74 -22.36
N SER A 12 7.02 -4.21 -23.37
CA SER A 12 6.54 -4.17 -24.75
C SER A 12 6.65 -5.53 -25.45
N THR A 13 6.06 -5.67 -26.64
CA THR A 13 6.25 -6.83 -27.51
C THR A 13 7.70 -7.03 -27.94
N ASP A 14 8.50 -5.96 -27.92
CA ASP A 14 9.94 -5.96 -28.21
C ASP A 14 10.78 -6.16 -26.94
N ASP A 15 10.15 -6.61 -25.85
CA ASP A 15 10.79 -6.90 -24.55
C ASP A 15 11.47 -5.69 -23.87
N LEU A 16 11.03 -4.48 -24.19
CA LEU A 16 11.48 -3.24 -23.55
C LEU A 16 10.62 -2.91 -22.33
N PHE A 17 11.25 -2.50 -21.24
CA PHE A 17 10.54 -1.86 -20.12
C PHE A 17 10.21 -0.41 -20.49
N LEU A 18 8.93 -0.07 -20.50
CA LEU A 18 8.45 1.26 -20.86
C LEU A 18 7.47 1.80 -19.82
N ARG A 19 7.47 3.13 -19.69
CA ARG A 19 6.36 3.90 -19.13
C ARG A 19 5.54 4.42 -20.28
N GLY A 20 4.21 4.44 -20.15
CA GLY A 20 3.36 4.96 -21.20
C GLY A 20 2.08 5.59 -20.69
N SER A 21 1.54 6.48 -21.52
CA SER A 21 0.23 7.08 -21.36
C SER A 21 -0.79 6.35 -22.23
N THR A 22 -1.94 6.03 -21.67
CA THR A 22 -2.96 5.26 -22.36
C THR A 22 -4.38 5.83 -22.18
N LYS A 23 -5.36 5.34 -22.94
CA LYS A 23 -6.78 5.64 -22.76
C LYS A 23 -7.50 4.39 -22.25
N GLU A 24 -8.69 4.56 -21.69
CA GLU A 24 -9.44 3.46 -21.04
C GLU A 24 -9.72 2.26 -21.98
N ALA A 25 -9.79 2.51 -23.28
CA ALA A 25 -10.16 1.54 -24.32
C ALA A 25 -8.98 0.92 -25.10
N THR A 26 -7.72 1.17 -24.75
CA THR A 26 -6.57 0.96 -25.67
C THR A 26 -6.07 -0.46 -25.86
N GLN A 27 -6.72 -1.49 -25.30
CA GLN A 27 -6.45 -2.90 -25.64
C GLN A 27 -4.95 -3.22 -25.84
N LEU A 28 -4.12 -2.99 -24.82
CA LEU A 28 -2.68 -3.29 -24.87
C LEU A 28 -1.84 -2.34 -25.76
N LYS A 29 -2.21 -1.08 -25.95
CA LYS A 29 -1.32 -0.07 -26.57
C LYS A 29 -1.13 1.16 -25.68
N ALA A 30 0.05 1.75 -25.72
CA ALA A 30 0.33 3.00 -25.01
C ALA A 30 1.37 3.84 -25.74
N LYS A 31 1.23 5.17 -25.65
CA LYS A 31 2.25 6.12 -26.09
C LYS A 31 3.39 6.15 -25.07
N ALA A 32 4.63 6.01 -25.50
CA ALA A 32 5.78 6.00 -24.60
C ALA A 32 5.95 7.36 -23.92
N ILE A 33 6.28 7.34 -22.62
CA ILE A 33 6.63 8.52 -21.84
C ILE A 33 8.16 8.59 -21.78
N LEU A 34 8.71 9.69 -22.30
CA LEU A 34 10.14 9.96 -22.30
C LEU A 34 10.46 10.97 -21.19
N GLY A 35 11.52 10.70 -20.42
CA GLY A 35 11.90 11.49 -19.24
C GLY A 35 11.93 10.66 -17.95
N GLY A 36 12.57 11.21 -16.92
CA GLY A 36 12.84 10.50 -15.66
C GLY A 36 11.74 10.65 -14.59
N ASP A 37 11.18 11.86 -14.47
CA ASP A 37 10.23 12.23 -13.43
C ASP A 37 8.78 12.20 -13.97
N ILE A 38 8.03 11.17 -13.62
CA ILE A 38 6.61 11.01 -14.01
C ILE A 38 5.71 12.09 -13.45
N TYR A 39 6.18 12.88 -12.50
CA TYR A 39 5.44 13.98 -11.90
C TYR A 39 5.97 15.33 -12.40
N ASP A 40 6.82 15.36 -13.42
CA ASP A 40 7.34 16.58 -14.01
C ASP A 40 6.22 17.41 -14.62
N GLU A 41 6.33 18.72 -14.44
CA GLU A 41 5.42 19.72 -14.99
C GLU A 41 6.16 20.74 -15.87
N THR A 42 7.48 20.64 -15.96
CA THR A 42 8.34 21.54 -16.75
C THR A 42 8.36 21.17 -18.24
N GLY A 43 7.94 19.95 -18.59
CA GLY A 43 7.91 19.44 -19.97
C GLY A 43 9.13 18.60 -20.34
N VAL A 44 10.09 18.43 -19.43
CA VAL A 44 11.22 17.50 -19.59
C VAL A 44 10.73 16.07 -19.71
N THR A 45 9.68 15.69 -18.96
CA THR A 45 8.99 14.41 -19.12
C THR A 45 7.70 14.58 -19.92
N PHE A 46 7.64 13.95 -21.09
CA PHE A 46 6.55 14.14 -22.04
C PHE A 46 6.05 12.81 -22.63
N VAL A 47 4.80 12.82 -23.09
CA VAL A 47 4.23 11.71 -23.87
C VAL A 47 4.67 11.87 -25.32
N SER A 48 5.43 10.92 -25.83
CA SER A 48 5.86 10.89 -27.23
C SER A 48 4.73 10.44 -28.17
N ASP A 49 4.96 10.52 -29.49
CA ASP A 49 4.07 9.92 -30.49
C ASP A 49 4.36 8.45 -30.78
N GLU A 50 5.42 7.88 -30.19
CA GLU A 50 5.76 6.48 -30.32
C GLU A 50 4.75 5.62 -29.56
N VAL A 51 4.11 4.68 -30.28
CA VAL A 51 3.13 3.76 -29.72
C VAL A 51 3.76 2.37 -29.58
N ALA A 52 3.83 1.86 -28.36
CA ALA A 52 4.26 0.51 -28.07
C ALA A 52 3.07 -0.40 -27.75
N THR A 53 3.19 -1.67 -28.13
CA THR A 53 2.22 -2.71 -27.78
C THR A 53 2.65 -3.39 -26.48
N VAL A 54 1.72 -3.48 -25.54
CA VAL A 54 1.88 -4.02 -24.19
C VAL A 54 1.85 -5.54 -24.24
N LYS A 55 2.99 -6.18 -23.97
CA LYS A 55 3.10 -7.62 -23.75
C LYS A 55 2.68 -8.00 -22.33
N LYS A 56 3.10 -7.21 -21.34
CA LYS A 56 2.80 -7.44 -19.93
C LYS A 56 2.68 -6.15 -19.15
N LEU A 57 1.57 -5.98 -18.43
CA LEU A 57 1.40 -4.86 -17.49
C LEU A 57 2.18 -5.08 -16.20
N LEU A 58 2.72 -3.99 -15.66
CA LEU A 58 3.43 -3.93 -14.39
C LEU A 58 2.72 -2.95 -13.44
N GLY A 59 3.15 -2.92 -12.18
CA GLY A 59 2.74 -1.86 -11.26
C GLY A 59 3.18 -0.49 -11.80
N PRO A 60 2.34 0.56 -11.69
CA PRO A 60 2.62 1.86 -12.30
C PRO A 60 3.75 2.64 -11.60
N LEU A 61 4.12 2.23 -10.38
CA LEU A 61 5.15 2.86 -9.56
C LEU A 61 6.17 1.82 -9.11
N LYS A 62 7.46 2.16 -9.20
CA LYS A 62 8.54 1.41 -8.53
C LYS A 62 8.85 2.04 -7.17
N MET A 63 9.55 1.28 -6.32
CA MET A 63 10.02 1.75 -5.00
C MET A 63 10.71 3.13 -5.07
N GLY A 64 11.54 3.37 -6.09
CA GLY A 64 12.26 4.64 -6.27
C GLY A 64 11.36 5.84 -6.65
N ASP A 65 10.13 5.60 -7.10
CA ASP A 65 9.18 6.67 -7.40
C ASP A 65 8.41 7.12 -6.15
N VAL A 66 8.44 6.32 -5.08
CA VAL A 66 7.61 6.50 -3.88
C VAL A 66 8.50 6.65 -2.65
N PRO A 67 8.73 7.88 -2.15
CA PRO A 67 9.53 8.11 -0.97
C PRO A 67 8.86 7.62 0.32
N LEU A 68 7.52 7.57 0.34
CA LEU A 68 6.72 7.21 1.51
C LEU A 68 5.35 6.66 1.08
N VAL A 69 4.88 5.62 1.76
CA VAL A 69 3.46 5.21 1.72
C VAL A 69 2.84 5.50 3.08
N ARG A 70 1.90 6.45 3.11
CA ARG A 70 1.14 6.82 4.31
C ARG A 70 -0.24 6.19 4.23
N CYS A 71 -0.70 5.63 5.33
CA CYS A 71 -2.01 4.99 5.41
C CYS A 71 -2.87 5.69 6.45
N VAL A 72 -4.17 5.81 6.14
CA VAL A 72 -5.19 6.35 7.06
C VAL A 72 -6.08 5.20 7.52
N GLY A 73 -6.07 4.91 8.82
CA GLY A 73 -7.00 3.97 9.44
C GLY A 73 -8.32 4.63 9.79
N LEU A 74 -9.41 3.85 9.85
CA LEU A 74 -10.73 4.31 10.32
C LEU A 74 -11.26 5.54 9.57
N ASN A 75 -11.08 5.58 8.24
CA ASN A 75 -11.48 6.73 7.41
C ASN A 75 -12.81 6.54 6.66
N SER A 76 -13.60 5.51 7.01
CA SER A 76 -14.96 5.30 6.50
C SER A 76 -15.92 5.17 7.68
N ARG A 77 -17.03 5.92 7.64
CA ARG A 77 -18.07 5.86 8.68
C ARG A 77 -18.68 4.46 8.80
N ARG A 78 -18.83 3.75 7.68
CA ARG A 78 -19.36 2.38 7.66
C ARG A 78 -18.38 1.39 8.28
N HIS A 79 -17.10 1.53 7.96
CA HIS A 79 -16.04 0.72 8.57
C HIS A 79 -15.89 0.96 10.09
N ILE A 80 -16.09 2.19 10.56
CA ILE A 80 -16.13 2.47 12.00
C ILE A 80 -17.29 1.73 12.66
N LYS A 81 -18.50 1.80 12.07
CA LYS A 81 -19.70 1.13 12.58
C LYS A 81 -19.56 -0.39 12.61
N GLU A 82 -19.08 -1.01 11.55
CA GLU A 82 -18.98 -2.47 11.46
C GLU A 82 -17.97 -3.07 12.46
N THR A 83 -16.92 -2.33 12.77
CA THR A 83 -15.86 -2.79 13.67
C THR A 83 -16.19 -2.55 15.15
N GLY A 84 -17.35 -1.94 15.44
CA GLY A 84 -17.76 -1.57 16.79
C GLY A 84 -16.84 -0.52 17.43
N ARG A 85 -16.07 0.22 16.62
CA ARG A 85 -15.11 1.21 17.10
C ARG A 85 -15.76 2.59 17.21
N THR A 86 -15.25 3.41 18.12
CA THR A 86 -15.61 4.83 18.18
C THR A 86 -14.85 5.58 17.10
N GLN A 87 -15.53 6.50 16.41
CA GLN A 87 -14.85 7.40 15.47
C GLN A 87 -13.78 8.18 16.24
N PRO A 88 -12.50 8.10 15.83
CA PRO A 88 -11.46 8.83 16.52
C PRO A 88 -11.62 10.34 16.26
N PRO A 89 -11.31 11.20 17.24
CA PRO A 89 -11.40 12.66 17.08
C PRO A 89 -10.34 13.20 16.10
N PHE A 90 -9.29 12.42 15.83
CA PHE A 90 -8.19 12.74 14.93
C PHE A 90 -7.79 11.52 14.10
N HIS A 91 -7.01 11.76 13.04
CA HIS A 91 -6.56 10.75 12.10
C HIS A 91 -5.72 9.66 12.76
N SER A 92 -6.05 8.41 12.49
CA SER A 92 -5.15 7.31 12.81
C SER A 92 -4.23 7.05 11.62
N LEU A 93 -2.94 7.33 11.79
CA LEU A 93 -1.95 7.29 10.71
C LEU A 93 -0.87 6.27 10.99
N PHE A 94 -0.50 5.53 9.95
CA PHE A 94 0.61 4.58 9.98
C PHE A 94 1.33 4.58 8.62
N ILE A 95 2.47 3.91 8.55
CA ILE A 95 3.35 3.91 7.38
C ILE A 95 3.51 2.48 6.89
N ARG A 96 3.42 2.32 5.56
CA ARG A 96 3.97 1.15 4.88
C ARG A 96 5.32 1.52 4.27
N PRO A 97 6.40 0.79 4.57
CA PRO A 97 7.64 0.88 3.82
C PRO A 97 7.41 0.75 2.31
N ASN A 98 8.08 1.59 1.53
CA ASN A 98 8.00 1.58 0.06
C ASN A 98 8.56 0.29 -0.55
N THR A 99 9.36 -0.47 0.20
CA THR A 99 9.86 -1.80 -0.16
C THR A 99 8.74 -2.82 -0.39
N PHE A 100 7.53 -2.56 0.12
CA PHE A 100 6.39 -3.47 0.02
C PHE A 100 5.50 -3.20 -1.18
N ILE A 101 5.81 -2.15 -1.97
CA ILE A 101 5.08 -1.80 -3.18
C ILE A 101 5.09 -3.00 -4.13
N HIS A 102 3.90 -3.38 -4.56
CA HIS A 102 3.69 -4.53 -5.41
C HIS A 102 2.83 -4.17 -6.61
N GLY A 103 3.10 -4.82 -7.74
CA GLY A 103 2.42 -4.52 -8.99
C GLY A 103 1.12 -5.29 -9.16
N HIS A 104 0.28 -4.80 -10.07
CA HIS A 104 -0.85 -5.55 -10.60
C HIS A 104 -0.41 -6.92 -11.16
N GLY A 105 -1.18 -7.97 -10.86
CA GLY A 105 -0.94 -9.33 -11.31
C GLY A 105 0.21 -10.05 -10.61
N ALA A 106 0.99 -9.37 -9.77
CA ALA A 106 2.05 -9.99 -8.99
C ALA A 106 1.46 -10.69 -7.73
N PRO A 107 2.03 -11.80 -7.25
CA PRO A 107 1.41 -12.59 -6.18
C PRO A 107 1.52 -11.89 -4.82
N ILE A 108 0.42 -11.82 -4.06
CA ILE A 108 0.44 -11.46 -2.64
C ILE A 108 0.89 -12.70 -1.86
N VAL A 109 1.99 -12.58 -1.14
CA VAL A 109 2.63 -13.68 -0.42
C VAL A 109 2.23 -13.63 1.05
N ILE A 110 1.41 -14.59 1.49
CA ILE A 110 1.08 -14.73 2.91
C ILE A 110 2.29 -15.36 3.65
N PRO A 111 2.90 -14.63 4.61
CA PRO A 111 4.02 -15.16 5.38
C PRO A 111 3.55 -16.29 6.30
N LYS A 112 4.44 -17.22 6.65
CA LYS A 112 4.10 -18.41 7.46
C LYS A 112 3.37 -18.08 8.77
N ILE A 113 3.71 -16.94 9.40
CA ILE A 113 3.09 -16.46 10.64
C ILE A 113 1.63 -16.01 10.48
N ALA A 114 1.15 -15.81 9.25
CA ALA A 114 -0.20 -15.34 8.93
C ALA A 114 -1.00 -16.35 8.08
N GLN A 115 -0.50 -17.59 7.95
CA GLN A 115 -1.13 -18.68 7.18
C GLN A 115 -2.20 -19.44 7.99
N ASP A 116 -2.55 -18.96 9.18
CA ASP A 116 -3.54 -19.47 10.11
C ASP A 116 -4.90 -18.74 9.97
N ASP A 117 -5.29 -18.44 8.72
CA ASP A 117 -6.53 -17.75 8.36
C ASP A 117 -6.69 -16.37 9.02
N GLN A 118 -5.62 -15.58 9.13
CA GLN A 118 -5.69 -14.21 9.67
C GLN A 118 -5.46 -13.11 8.63
N ALA A 119 -5.01 -13.45 7.43
CA ALA A 119 -4.67 -12.49 6.39
C ALA A 119 -5.93 -11.89 5.74
N ASP A 120 -6.27 -10.66 6.14
CA ASP A 120 -7.37 -9.90 5.52
C ASP A 120 -6.96 -9.34 4.14
N TYR A 121 -7.94 -8.99 3.30
CA TYR A 121 -7.75 -8.46 1.95
C TYR A 121 -7.08 -7.08 1.92
N GLU A 122 -7.02 -6.40 3.06
CA GLU A 122 -6.20 -5.21 3.27
C GLU A 122 -4.71 -5.50 3.53
N GLY A 123 -4.32 -6.76 3.68
CA GLY A 123 -2.99 -7.15 4.12
C GLY A 123 -2.77 -6.78 5.58
N GLU A 124 -3.46 -7.46 6.50
CA GLU A 124 -3.32 -7.30 7.96
C GLU A 124 -3.13 -8.67 8.63
N LEU A 125 -2.23 -8.74 9.62
CA LEU A 125 -2.11 -9.82 10.62
C LEU A 125 -2.72 -9.38 11.96
N ARG A 126 -3.43 -10.28 12.66
CA ARG A 126 -4.27 -9.86 13.79
C ARG A 126 -3.88 -10.39 15.17
N ASP A 127 -3.04 -11.42 15.26
CA ASP A 127 -2.70 -12.03 16.55
C ASP A 127 -2.12 -10.98 17.53
N PRO A 128 -2.82 -10.64 18.63
CA PRO A 128 -2.36 -9.65 19.60
C PRO A 128 -1.07 -10.06 20.31
N ILE A 129 -0.80 -11.37 20.43
CA ILE A 129 0.44 -11.90 21.00
C ILE A 129 1.61 -11.60 20.06
N LEU A 130 1.38 -11.67 18.75
CA LEU A 130 2.40 -11.44 17.72
C LEU A 130 2.58 -9.95 17.37
N ALA A 131 1.49 -9.17 17.40
CA ALA A 131 1.50 -7.74 17.13
C ALA A 131 2.02 -6.89 18.31
N GLY A 132 2.12 -7.50 19.50
CA GLY A 132 2.63 -6.87 20.72
C GLY A 132 1.56 -6.13 21.54
N PRO A 133 1.89 -5.77 22.80
CA PRO A 133 0.94 -5.15 23.75
C PRO A 133 0.52 -3.72 23.33
N MET A 134 1.33 -3.07 22.51
CA MET A 134 0.98 -1.84 21.81
C MET A 134 0.77 -2.20 20.34
N PRO A 135 -0.49 -2.38 19.87
CA PRO A 135 -0.73 -2.86 18.51
C PRO A 135 -0.21 -1.84 17.50
N GLN A 136 0.93 -2.15 16.88
CA GLN A 136 1.49 -1.33 15.80
C GLN A 136 1.08 -1.89 14.46
N TRP A 137 0.15 -1.21 13.79
CA TRP A 137 -0.34 -1.65 12.47
C TRP A 137 0.74 -1.67 11.40
N ASN A 138 1.86 -0.96 11.59
CA ASN A 138 3.01 -1.03 10.68
C ASN A 138 3.53 -2.47 10.53
N PHE A 139 3.54 -3.25 11.62
CA PHE A 139 3.99 -4.64 11.59
C PHE A 139 2.98 -5.51 10.83
N SER A 140 1.72 -5.48 11.25
CA SER A 140 0.68 -6.34 10.67
C SER A 140 0.36 -6.02 9.21
N LYS A 141 0.57 -4.76 8.81
CA LYS A 141 0.34 -4.26 7.46
C LYS A 141 1.62 -4.12 6.64
N GLY A 142 2.76 -4.53 7.18
CA GLY A 142 4.08 -4.30 6.60
C GLY A 142 4.81 -5.57 6.13
N PHE A 143 4.09 -6.57 5.62
CA PHE A 143 4.74 -7.69 4.95
C PHE A 143 5.08 -7.33 3.50
N ASP A 144 6.14 -7.94 2.97
CA ASP A 144 6.46 -7.88 1.55
C ASP A 144 5.20 -8.22 0.74
N THR A 145 4.97 -7.51 -0.36
CA THR A 145 3.80 -7.63 -1.26
C THR A 145 2.46 -7.07 -0.73
N TYR A 146 2.38 -6.58 0.51
CA TYR A 146 1.12 -6.09 1.11
C TYR A 146 0.77 -4.64 0.72
N CYS A 147 1.48 -4.03 -0.23
CA CYS A 147 1.14 -2.72 -0.79
C CYS A 147 0.93 -2.81 -2.31
N PRO A 148 -0.10 -3.55 -2.80
CA PRO A 148 -0.40 -3.62 -4.21
C PRO A 148 -0.89 -2.25 -4.72
N LEU A 149 -0.27 -1.75 -5.79
CA LEU A 149 -0.62 -0.52 -6.47
C LEU A 149 -0.86 -0.81 -7.97
N GLY A 150 -1.95 -0.28 -8.52
CA GLY A 150 -2.27 -0.42 -9.94
C GLY A 150 -3.77 -0.43 -10.22
N ARG A 151 -4.20 -0.79 -11.43
CA ARG A 151 -3.38 -1.19 -12.61
C ARG A 151 -2.69 -0.02 -13.35
N CYS A 152 -3.10 1.21 -13.09
CA CYS A 152 -2.56 2.44 -13.67
C CYS A 152 -2.69 3.58 -12.66
N LEU A 153 -2.00 4.70 -12.89
CA LEU A 153 -2.35 5.99 -12.26
C LEU A 153 -3.21 6.79 -13.21
N VAL A 154 -4.22 7.48 -12.69
CA VAL A 154 -5.10 8.36 -13.45
C VAL A 154 -4.84 9.79 -13.01
N SER A 155 -4.61 10.67 -13.99
CA SER A 155 -4.45 12.10 -13.75
C SER A 155 -5.75 12.69 -13.20
N SER A 156 -5.65 13.62 -12.24
CA SER A 156 -6.79 14.34 -11.69
C SER A 156 -7.57 15.13 -12.76
N ALA A 157 -6.97 15.42 -13.92
CA ALA A 157 -7.67 16.01 -15.05
C ALA A 157 -8.84 15.13 -15.58
N LEU A 158 -8.75 13.80 -15.40
CA LEU A 158 -9.82 12.87 -15.78
C LEU A 158 -10.82 12.59 -14.65
N ILE A 159 -10.48 12.98 -13.41
CA ILE A 159 -11.29 12.74 -12.21
C ILE A 159 -11.39 14.07 -11.44
N PRO A 160 -12.22 15.01 -11.92
CA PRO A 160 -12.35 16.33 -11.29
C PRO A 160 -12.96 16.25 -9.89
N ASP A 161 -13.75 15.21 -9.62
CA ASP A 161 -14.41 15.01 -8.34
C ASP A 161 -14.29 13.54 -7.88
N PRO A 162 -13.30 13.21 -7.03
CA PRO A 162 -13.08 11.85 -6.58
C PRO A 162 -14.18 11.34 -5.64
N SER A 163 -15.00 12.21 -5.04
CA SER A 163 -16.08 11.81 -4.13
C SER A 163 -17.20 11.03 -4.84
N LYS A 164 -17.32 11.21 -6.16
CA LYS A 164 -18.29 10.52 -7.04
C LYS A 164 -17.85 9.12 -7.46
N LEU A 165 -16.63 8.72 -7.14
CA LEU A 165 -16.15 7.39 -7.51
C LEU A 165 -16.78 6.32 -6.62
N HIS A 166 -16.93 5.13 -7.19
CA HIS A 166 -17.40 3.93 -6.50
C HIS A 166 -16.30 2.88 -6.48
N LEU A 167 -15.99 2.37 -5.29
CA LEU A 167 -15.02 1.31 -5.07
C LEU A 167 -15.74 0.00 -4.82
N THR A 168 -15.25 -1.08 -5.43
CA THR A 168 -15.72 -2.44 -5.16
C THR A 168 -14.56 -3.40 -5.01
N THR A 169 -14.50 -4.09 -3.88
CA THR A 169 -13.54 -5.17 -3.62
C THR A 169 -14.23 -6.51 -3.78
N ARG A 170 -13.63 -7.41 -4.55
CA ARG A 170 -14.03 -8.81 -4.66
C ARG A 170 -12.92 -9.70 -4.15
N ALA A 171 -13.29 -10.70 -3.37
CA ALA A 171 -12.37 -11.74 -2.97
C ALA A 171 -13.09 -13.09 -3.04
N VAL A 172 -12.37 -14.10 -3.52
CA VAL A 172 -12.95 -15.42 -3.80
C VAL A 172 -14.19 -15.29 -4.72
N ARG A 173 -14.12 -14.36 -5.68
CA ARG A 173 -15.19 -14.01 -6.65
C ARG A 173 -16.47 -13.42 -6.07
N GLU A 174 -16.51 -13.14 -4.78
CA GLU A 174 -17.65 -12.52 -4.10
C GLU A 174 -17.36 -11.05 -3.81
N VAL A 175 -18.38 -10.19 -3.94
CA VAL A 175 -18.27 -8.78 -3.55
C VAL A 175 -18.16 -8.71 -2.04
N ARG A 176 -17.03 -8.19 -1.54
CA ARG A 176 -16.77 -7.98 -0.11
C ARG A 176 -17.01 -6.55 0.32
N GLN A 177 -16.62 -5.59 -0.52
CA GLN A 177 -16.79 -4.17 -0.25
C GLN A 177 -17.42 -3.51 -1.47
N SER A 178 -18.34 -2.56 -1.29
CA SER A 178 -18.99 -1.81 -2.38
C SER A 178 -19.53 -0.49 -1.85
N GLU A 179 -18.81 0.61 -2.06
CA GLU A 179 -19.12 1.93 -1.49
C GLU A 179 -18.67 3.09 -2.38
N GLY A 180 -19.38 4.22 -2.28
CA GLY A 180 -18.95 5.50 -2.83
C GLY A 180 -17.85 6.15 -1.99
N LEU A 181 -16.98 6.96 -2.61
CA LEU A 181 -15.84 7.58 -1.95
C LEU A 181 -16.17 8.92 -1.24
N ALA A 182 -17.43 9.35 -1.23
CA ALA A 182 -17.87 10.57 -0.54
C ALA A 182 -17.73 10.50 0.99
N ASP A 183 -17.57 9.30 1.56
CA ASP A 183 -17.53 9.07 3.01
C ASP A 183 -16.14 9.19 3.66
N LEU A 184 -15.11 9.62 2.91
CA LEU A 184 -13.76 9.86 3.45
C LEU A 184 -13.74 11.16 4.27
N ILE A 185 -13.20 11.10 5.49
CA ILE A 185 -13.47 12.11 6.54
C ILE A 185 -12.31 13.11 6.72
N PHE A 186 -11.14 12.85 6.15
CA PHE A 186 -9.89 13.34 6.74
C PHE A 186 -8.77 13.71 5.72
N GLY A 187 -8.16 14.90 5.88
CA GLY A 187 -6.99 15.42 5.11
C GLY A 187 -5.70 15.57 5.95
N GLY A 188 -4.51 15.74 5.32
CA GLY A 188 -3.21 15.51 5.99
C GLY A 188 -2.25 16.71 6.15
N THR A 189 -1.04 16.41 6.63
CA THR A 189 0.11 17.34 6.76
C THR A 189 0.87 17.49 5.43
N THR A 190 1.86 18.38 5.36
CA THR A 190 2.79 18.50 4.21
C THR A 190 3.37 17.15 3.80
N LEU A 191 3.39 16.87 2.50
CA LEU A 191 3.89 15.63 1.90
C LEU A 191 4.98 15.90 0.89
N ARG A 192 5.96 15.00 0.79
CA ARG A 192 6.94 15.02 -0.29
C ARG A 192 6.27 14.57 -1.59
N LYS A 193 6.64 15.21 -2.71
CA LYS A 193 6.28 14.78 -4.07
C LYS A 193 6.53 13.27 -4.24
N GLY A 194 5.55 12.55 -4.81
CA GLY A 194 5.58 11.10 -4.98
C GLY A 194 5.07 10.29 -3.77
N THR A 195 4.74 10.92 -2.64
CA THR A 195 4.12 10.22 -1.51
C THR A 195 2.79 9.59 -1.93
N VAL A 196 2.63 8.30 -1.66
CA VAL A 196 1.35 7.60 -1.85
C VAL A 196 0.56 7.65 -0.55
N VAL A 197 -0.69 8.07 -0.63
CA VAL A 197 -1.62 8.06 0.50
C VAL A 197 -2.69 7.00 0.27
N MET A 198 -2.72 5.96 1.10
CA MET A 198 -3.80 4.99 1.14
C MET A 198 -4.89 5.55 2.07
N THR A 199 -6.02 5.93 1.48
CA THR A 199 -7.05 6.76 2.13
C THR A 199 -7.96 6.00 3.08
N GLY A 200 -7.58 4.79 3.51
CA GLY A 200 -8.46 3.90 4.25
C GLY A 200 -9.36 3.08 3.33
N SER A 201 -10.19 2.26 3.96
CA SER A 201 -10.97 1.22 3.31
C SER A 201 -12.44 1.35 3.69
N SER A 202 -13.30 0.87 2.80
CA SER A 202 -14.74 0.76 3.02
C SER A 202 -15.10 -0.38 3.98
N GLY A 203 -16.38 -0.47 4.36
CA GLY A 203 -16.83 -1.64 5.12
C GLY A 203 -16.73 -2.94 4.32
N GLY A 204 -16.73 -4.09 5.02
CA GLY A 204 -16.73 -5.43 4.45
C GLY A 204 -15.42 -6.21 4.63
N LEU A 205 -14.63 -5.87 5.65
CA LEU A 205 -13.41 -6.61 5.97
C LEU A 205 -13.70 -8.05 6.37
N GLY A 206 -12.81 -8.95 5.98
CA GLY A 206 -12.99 -10.38 6.17
C GLY A 206 -13.27 -10.73 7.63
N PHE A 207 -12.61 -10.04 8.55
CA PHE A 207 -12.81 -10.26 9.99
C PHE A 207 -14.17 -9.77 10.54
N ALA A 208 -14.83 -8.83 9.87
CA ALA A 208 -16.08 -8.21 10.31
C ALA A 208 -17.31 -8.93 9.75
N ILE A 209 -17.12 -9.92 8.87
CA ILE A 209 -18.16 -10.79 8.33
C ILE A 209 -18.46 -11.91 9.34
N ALA A 210 -19.72 -12.33 9.45
CA ALA A 210 -20.15 -13.47 10.27
C ALA A 210 -20.65 -14.62 9.35
N PRO A 211 -19.96 -15.77 9.30
CA PRO A 211 -18.66 -16.08 9.94
C PRO A 211 -17.48 -15.34 9.28
N PRO A 212 -16.34 -15.14 9.98
CA PRO A 212 -15.17 -14.47 9.43
C PRO A 212 -14.68 -15.15 8.15
N SER A 213 -14.24 -14.34 7.18
CA SER A 213 -13.85 -14.84 5.85
C SER A 213 -12.63 -14.09 5.32
N PHE A 214 -11.46 -14.71 5.46
CA PHE A 214 -10.16 -14.17 5.11
C PHE A 214 -9.68 -14.58 3.70
N SER A 215 -8.53 -14.03 3.29
CA SER A 215 -7.89 -14.39 2.03
C SER A 215 -7.53 -15.88 2.00
N ARG A 216 -7.95 -16.59 0.95
CA ARG A 216 -7.63 -18.00 0.75
C ARG A 216 -6.43 -18.17 -0.16
N LEU A 217 -5.55 -19.11 0.19
CA LEU A 217 -4.46 -19.51 -0.68
C LEU A 217 -5.00 -20.01 -2.03
N GLY A 218 -4.38 -19.58 -3.13
CA GLY A 218 -4.80 -19.91 -4.49
C GLY A 218 -6.00 -19.10 -5.00
N SER A 219 -6.53 -18.16 -4.21
CA SER A 219 -7.59 -17.24 -4.63
C SER A 219 -7.04 -15.93 -5.21
N ASP A 220 -7.93 -15.11 -5.77
CA ASP A 220 -7.62 -13.76 -6.21
C ASP A 220 -8.34 -12.73 -5.34
N VAL A 221 -7.67 -11.60 -5.12
CA VAL A 221 -8.26 -10.36 -4.60
C VAL A 221 -8.30 -9.34 -5.74
N GLU A 222 -9.47 -8.75 -5.95
CA GLU A 222 -9.73 -7.75 -6.98
C GLU A 222 -10.28 -6.47 -6.34
N VAL A 223 -9.70 -5.32 -6.65
CA VAL A 223 -10.21 -3.99 -6.25
C VAL A 223 -10.47 -3.19 -7.51
N SER A 224 -11.73 -2.80 -7.72
CA SER A 224 -12.18 -2.02 -8.86
C SER A 224 -12.63 -0.64 -8.42
N VAL A 225 -12.20 0.40 -9.12
CA VAL A 225 -12.73 1.75 -8.97
C VAL A 225 -13.20 2.25 -10.33
N GLY A 226 -14.44 2.72 -10.40
CA GLY A 226 -15.03 3.26 -11.63
C GLY A 226 -14.15 4.36 -12.23
N GLY A 227 -13.97 4.37 -13.56
CA GLY A 227 -13.10 5.34 -14.26
C GLY A 227 -11.59 5.16 -14.03
N ILE A 228 -11.15 4.26 -13.15
CA ILE A 228 -9.73 3.95 -12.93
C ILE A 228 -9.37 2.57 -13.48
N GLY A 229 -10.14 1.54 -13.11
CA GLY A 229 -9.95 0.15 -13.52
C GLY A 229 -9.85 -0.81 -12.35
N THR A 230 -9.38 -2.02 -12.64
CA THR A 230 -9.30 -3.13 -11.66
C THR A 230 -7.85 -3.51 -11.37
N LEU A 231 -7.49 -3.50 -10.09
CA LEU A 231 -6.29 -4.11 -9.53
C LEU A 231 -6.61 -5.55 -9.14
N ARG A 232 -5.81 -6.53 -9.59
CA ARG A 232 -5.99 -7.95 -9.27
C ARG A 232 -4.66 -8.56 -8.87
N ASN A 233 -4.66 -9.34 -7.81
CA ASN A 233 -3.49 -10.06 -7.33
C ASN A 233 -3.91 -11.45 -6.82
N GLY A 234 -3.17 -12.48 -7.25
CA GLY A 234 -3.34 -13.84 -6.73
C GLY A 234 -2.68 -13.99 -5.35
N VAL A 235 -3.30 -14.74 -4.46
CA VAL A 235 -2.82 -14.98 -3.09
C VAL A 235 -2.10 -16.32 -3.03
N VAL A 236 -0.84 -16.31 -2.59
CA VAL A 236 0.01 -17.51 -2.51
C VAL A 236 0.62 -17.65 -1.12
N ALA A 237 0.94 -18.89 -0.74
CA ALA A 237 1.67 -19.15 0.48
C ALA A 237 3.16 -18.95 0.24
N ARG A 238 3.85 -18.41 1.24
CA ARG A 238 5.30 -18.55 1.32
C ARG A 238 5.64 -20.00 1.67
N PHE A 239 5.80 -20.85 0.67
CA PHE A 239 6.57 -22.09 0.81
C PHE A 239 8.04 -21.70 0.99
N HIS A 240 8.79 -22.40 1.84
CA HIS A 240 10.16 -22.01 2.21
C HIS A 240 11.03 -21.68 0.99
N TYR A 241 11.18 -20.39 0.68
CA TYR A 241 12.28 -19.95 -0.15
C TYR A 241 13.51 -19.93 0.75
N ARG A 242 14.31 -21.00 0.65
CA ARG A 242 15.67 -21.06 1.19
C ARG A 242 16.53 -20.08 0.38
N ARG A 243 16.25 -18.78 0.46
CA ARG A 243 17.26 -17.79 0.11
C ARG A 243 18.29 -17.93 1.21
N SER A 244 19.41 -18.56 0.88
CA SER A 244 20.67 -18.41 1.60
C SER A 244 21.13 -16.96 1.48
N LEU A 245 20.35 -16.03 2.01
CA LEU A 245 20.90 -14.75 2.44
C LEU A 245 21.33 -15.02 3.88
N PRO A 246 22.63 -14.87 4.21
CA PRO A 246 23.03 -14.93 5.59
C PRO A 246 22.18 -13.90 6.32
N MET A 247 21.40 -14.37 7.29
CA MET A 247 20.90 -13.53 8.34
C MET A 247 22.15 -12.86 8.89
N TYR A 248 22.39 -11.60 8.54
CA TYR A 248 23.42 -10.82 9.21
C TYR A 248 22.95 -10.75 10.65
N ARG A 249 23.39 -11.71 11.47
CA ARG A 249 23.62 -11.46 12.88
C ARG A 249 24.58 -10.28 12.84
N LEU A 250 24.06 -9.07 13.03
CA LEU A 250 24.93 -7.97 13.42
C LEU A 250 25.70 -8.51 14.63
N PRO A 251 27.03 -8.67 14.55
CA PRO A 251 27.78 -9.09 15.72
C PRO A 251 27.48 -8.05 16.79
N PHE A 252 27.18 -8.50 18.01
CA PHE A 252 26.98 -7.64 19.19
C PHE A 252 28.11 -6.58 19.36
N ALA A 253 29.26 -6.78 18.71
CA ALA A 253 30.37 -5.84 18.63
C ALA A 253 30.05 -4.51 17.90
N ILE A 254 29.21 -4.51 16.85
CA ILE A 254 28.88 -3.26 16.11
C ILE A 254 27.92 -2.37 16.94
N LEU A 255 27.03 -2.98 17.73
CA LEU A 255 26.17 -2.22 18.65
C LEU A 255 26.98 -1.52 19.75
N LYS A 256 28.03 -2.16 20.27
CA LYS A 256 28.90 -1.54 21.30
C LYS A 256 29.76 -0.39 20.77
N ALA A 257 30.16 -0.44 19.48
CA ALA A 257 30.90 0.65 18.85
C ALA A 257 30.01 1.90 18.64
N ALA A 258 28.77 1.70 18.17
CA ALA A 258 27.81 2.81 18.02
C ALA A 258 27.39 3.44 19.36
N GLN A 259 27.42 2.65 20.46
CA GLN A 259 27.10 3.12 21.82
C GLN A 259 28.16 4.08 22.41
N ARG A 260 29.40 4.06 21.91
CA ARG A 260 30.48 4.94 22.37
C ARG A 260 30.55 6.27 21.61
N GLU A 261 30.03 6.32 20.38
CA GLU A 261 30.18 7.47 19.47
C GLU A 261 28.93 8.39 19.44
N LEU A 262 27.76 7.95 19.92
CA LEU A 262 26.51 8.70 19.86
C LEU A 262 25.73 8.69 21.19
N PRO A 263 26.18 9.45 22.21
CA PRO A 263 25.61 9.42 23.56
C PRO A 263 24.18 9.98 23.69
N TRP A 264 23.61 10.61 22.66
CA TRP A 264 22.30 11.26 22.73
C TRP A 264 21.13 10.40 22.22
N ILE A 265 21.37 9.32 21.46
CA ILE A 265 20.29 8.53 20.83
C ILE A 265 19.61 7.54 21.79
N PHE A 266 20.23 7.12 22.89
CA PHE A 266 19.74 6.00 23.71
C PHE A 266 19.32 6.34 25.15
N ARG A 267 19.22 7.62 25.53
CA ARG A 267 18.80 8.01 26.90
C ARG A 267 17.31 7.80 27.21
N ALA A 268 16.51 7.37 26.22
CA ALA A 268 15.06 7.15 26.38
C ALA A 268 14.65 5.69 26.66
N CYS A 269 15.60 4.75 26.72
CA CYS A 269 15.28 3.33 26.92
C CYS A 269 16.15 2.70 28.00
N SER A 270 15.87 3.03 29.27
CA SER A 270 16.29 2.22 30.41
C SER A 270 15.24 2.31 31.51
N PRO A 271 14.94 1.22 32.24
CA PRO A 271 13.87 1.19 33.22
C PRO A 271 14.30 1.92 34.50
N VAL A 272 13.61 3.00 34.86
CA VAL A 272 13.75 3.66 36.17
C VAL A 272 12.64 3.13 37.10
N PRO A 273 12.95 2.72 38.35
CA PRO A 273 11.95 2.25 39.32
C PRO A 273 11.04 3.39 39.81
N PRO A 274 9.91 3.10 40.50
CA PRO A 274 8.77 4.00 40.50
C PRO A 274 8.89 5.17 41.51
N LEU A 275 8.23 6.28 41.12
CA LEU A 275 7.65 7.36 41.94
C LEU A 275 8.60 8.34 42.65
N GLN A 276 8.48 9.63 42.28
CA GLN A 276 7.94 10.66 43.19
C GLN A 276 7.38 11.85 42.38
N LEU A 277 6.10 12.16 42.63
CA LEU A 277 5.43 13.37 42.16
C LEU A 277 6.13 14.62 42.71
N PHE A 278 6.28 15.65 41.89
CA PHE A 278 6.28 17.04 42.34
C PHE A 278 5.37 17.89 41.43
N HIS A 279 4.52 18.68 42.09
CA HIS A 279 3.57 19.64 41.53
C HIS A 279 4.27 20.93 41.06
N LEU A 280 3.78 21.46 39.92
CA LEU A 280 3.47 22.88 39.57
C LEU A 280 4.60 23.94 39.64
N PRO A 281 4.52 25.08 38.91
CA PRO A 281 3.35 25.86 38.46
C PRO A 281 2.81 25.54 37.06
#